data_AF-A0A2H0IM03-F1
#
_entry.id   AF-A0A2H0IM03-F1
#
_cell.length_a   1.000
_cell.length_b   1.000
_cell.length_c   1.000
_cell.angle_alpha   90.00
_cell.angle_beta   90.00
_cell.angle_gamma   90.00
#
_symmetry.space_group_name_H-M   'P 1'
#
loop_
_entity.id
_entity.type
_entity.pdbx_description
1 polymer ?
#
loop_
_entity_poly.entity_id
_entity_poly.type
_entity_poly.pdbx_seq_one_letter_code
_entity_poly.pdbx_strand_id
1 'polypeptide(L)'
;MKPDLSKIDAIIFDLGGVIINLDESATLKAFSDLSGKPLNEIREISKSSEFFKQYEIGAIDDPTFRAHLREALNTFAEDNILDGAWNAMLGQIPMQRLRKLEKLAKKYQLFVMSNTNDIHARFFLRLVDLISPNKAFHDYFTEVYFSQEVGERKPNPGAWQPILNDHQLDASSVLFIDDKLENIEAAMRLGMNGFHNISPDDWVEAIS
;
A
#
# COMPACT_ATOMS: atom_id res chain seq x y z
N MET A 1 9.11 19.24 7.35
CA MET A 1 9.43 20.39 6.46
C MET A 1 8.45 20.33 5.29
N LYS A 2 7.89 21.45 4.82
CA LYS A 2 6.97 21.42 3.67
C LYS A 2 7.77 21.23 2.37
N PRO A 3 7.35 20.35 1.45
CA PRO A 3 8.01 20.19 0.15
C PRO A 3 7.81 21.44 -0.71
N ASP A 4 8.76 21.74 -1.60
CA ASP A 4 8.56 22.73 -2.66
C ASP A 4 7.67 22.10 -3.75
N LEU A 5 6.48 22.70 -3.95
CA LEU A 5 5.48 22.21 -4.90
C LEU A 5 5.41 23.06 -6.17
N SER A 6 6.31 24.03 -6.35
CA SER A 6 6.24 25.01 -7.45
C SER A 6 6.36 24.40 -8.85
N LYS A 7 6.97 23.21 -8.95
CA LYS A 7 7.18 22.48 -10.20
C LYS A 7 6.54 21.09 -10.22
N ILE A 8 5.62 20.82 -9.29
CA ILE A 8 4.99 19.49 -9.18
C ILE A 8 3.69 19.47 -9.98
N ASP A 9 3.58 18.52 -10.90
CA ASP A 9 2.41 18.29 -11.74
C ASP A 9 1.64 17.03 -11.32
N ALA A 10 2.35 16.06 -10.74
CA ALA A 10 1.80 14.78 -10.34
C ALA A 10 2.25 14.36 -8.93
N ILE A 11 1.37 13.66 -8.22
CA ILE A 11 1.65 13.14 -6.89
C ILE A 11 1.33 11.65 -6.88
N ILE A 12 2.31 10.83 -6.51
CA ILE A 12 2.16 9.38 -6.32
C ILE A 12 2.10 9.12 -4.80
N PHE A 13 1.04 8.47 -4.35
CA PHE A 13 0.86 8.10 -2.94
C PHE A 13 1.12 6.61 -2.73
N ASP A 14 1.79 6.26 -1.64
CA ASP A 14 1.58 4.94 -1.03
C ASP A 14 0.16 4.83 -0.46
N LEU A 15 -0.29 3.60 -0.26
CA LEU A 15 -1.56 3.29 0.34
C LEU A 15 -1.45 3.08 1.85
N GLY A 16 -0.65 2.10 2.28
CA GLY A 16 -0.47 1.74 3.69
C GLY A 16 0.30 2.81 4.45
N GLY A 17 -0.11 3.15 5.66
CA GLY A 17 0.56 4.20 6.47
C GLY A 17 0.34 5.63 5.97
N VAL A 18 -0.14 5.82 4.74
CA VAL A 18 -0.38 7.12 4.11
C VAL A 18 -1.87 7.40 3.92
N ILE A 19 -2.59 6.54 3.17
CA ILE A 19 -4.04 6.68 2.92
C ILE A 19 -4.83 5.88 3.95
N ILE A 20 -4.50 4.61 4.14
CA ILE A 20 -5.08 3.73 5.17
C ILE A 20 -4.08 3.54 6.32
N ASN A 21 -4.58 3.51 7.55
CA ASN A 21 -3.75 3.16 8.69
C ASN A 21 -3.42 1.66 8.69
N LEU A 22 -2.20 1.31 9.09
CA LEU A 22 -1.79 -0.08 9.24
C LEU A 22 -1.55 -0.45 10.71
N ASP A 23 -1.91 -1.67 11.08
CA ASP A 23 -1.58 -2.32 12.35
C ASP A 23 -1.01 -3.72 12.08
N GLU A 24 0.26 -3.80 11.67
CA GLU A 24 0.93 -5.08 11.43
C GLU A 24 0.86 -6.02 12.65
N SER A 25 0.79 -5.47 13.85
CA SER A 25 0.70 -6.26 15.08
C SER A 25 -0.63 -7.03 15.19
N ALA A 26 -1.71 -6.52 14.61
CA ALA A 26 -3.00 -7.19 14.55
C ALA A 26 -2.94 -8.48 13.71
N THR A 27 -2.32 -8.44 12.52
CA THR A 27 -2.11 -9.65 11.69
C THR A 27 -1.21 -10.66 12.41
N LEU A 28 -0.10 -10.22 13.02
CA LEU A 28 0.78 -11.12 13.75
C LEU A 28 0.07 -11.79 14.93
N LYS A 29 -0.78 -11.05 15.65
CA LYS A 29 -1.61 -11.58 16.73
C LYS A 29 -2.64 -12.58 16.20
N ALA A 30 -3.34 -12.26 15.12
CA ALA A 30 -4.34 -13.15 14.53
C ALA A 30 -3.71 -14.48 14.07
N PHE A 31 -2.52 -14.43 13.45
CA PHE A 31 -1.77 -15.64 13.09
C PHE A 31 -1.28 -16.43 14.31
N SER A 32 -0.85 -15.76 15.38
CA SER A 32 -0.50 -16.40 16.65
C SER A 32 -1.71 -17.13 17.25
N ASP A 33 -2.87 -16.47 17.29
CA ASP A 33 -4.12 -17.04 17.81
C ASP A 33 -4.58 -18.26 16.97
N LEU A 34 -4.43 -18.21 15.64
CA LEU A 34 -4.81 -19.30 14.73
C LEU A 34 -3.90 -20.53 14.76
N SER A 35 -2.61 -20.33 15.07
CA SER A 35 -1.59 -21.38 15.03
C SER A 35 -1.23 -21.94 16.40
N GLY A 36 -1.53 -21.20 17.47
CA GLY A 36 -1.01 -21.46 18.81
C GLY A 36 0.49 -21.19 18.97
N LYS A 37 1.16 -20.66 17.93
CA LYS A 37 2.59 -20.31 17.96
C LYS A 37 2.79 -18.96 18.67
N PRO A 38 3.89 -18.77 19.41
CA PRO A 38 4.17 -17.49 20.06
C PRO A 38 4.51 -16.39 19.03
N LEU A 39 4.23 -15.13 19.39
CA LEU A 39 4.41 -13.97 18.49
C LEU A 39 5.81 -13.82 17.89
N ASN A 40 6.86 -14.21 18.62
CA ASN A 40 8.23 -14.18 18.10
C ASN A 40 8.41 -15.17 16.94
N GLU A 41 7.83 -16.37 17.02
CA GLU A 41 7.88 -17.34 15.94
C GLU A 41 7.09 -16.84 14.72
N ILE A 42 5.91 -16.25 14.91
CA ILE A 42 5.13 -15.65 13.82
C ILE A 42 5.91 -14.52 13.12
N ARG A 43 6.63 -13.67 13.88
CA ARG A 43 7.48 -12.64 13.30
C ARG A 43 8.60 -13.22 12.44
N GLU A 44 9.22 -14.32 12.89
CA GLU A 44 10.28 -14.97 12.11
C GLU A 44 9.73 -15.65 10.85
N ILE A 45 8.54 -16.27 10.93
CA ILE A 45 7.82 -16.77 9.75
C ILE A 45 7.56 -15.63 8.76
N SER A 46 7.02 -14.51 9.22
CA SER A 46 6.71 -13.35 8.38
C SER A 46 7.94 -12.80 7.66
N LYS A 47 9.10 -12.74 8.33
CA LYS A 47 10.35 -12.23 7.73
C LYS A 47 11.01 -13.21 6.76
N SER A 48 10.97 -14.51 7.06
CA SER A 48 11.70 -15.53 6.31
C SER A 48 10.93 -16.10 5.12
N SER A 49 9.62 -15.87 5.09
CA SER A 49 8.73 -16.42 4.06
C SER A 49 8.73 -15.57 2.80
N GLU A 50 9.38 -16.07 1.75
CA GLU A 50 9.46 -15.37 0.46
C GLU A 50 8.09 -15.30 -0.26
N PHE A 51 7.15 -16.20 0.07
CA PHE A 51 5.82 -16.22 -0.56
C PHE A 51 5.02 -14.94 -0.32
N PHE A 52 5.28 -14.17 0.75
CA PHE A 52 4.64 -12.86 0.94
C PHE A 52 5.03 -11.88 -0.17
N LYS A 53 6.32 -11.82 -0.52
CA LYS A 53 6.79 -10.95 -1.61
C LYS A 53 6.33 -11.46 -2.97
N GLN A 54 6.35 -12.78 -3.19
CA GLN A 54 5.82 -13.39 -4.41
C GLN A 54 4.35 -13.03 -4.61
N TYR A 55 3.56 -13.05 -3.53
CA TYR A 55 2.17 -12.66 -3.59
C TYR A 55 1.98 -11.16 -3.83
N GLU A 56 2.81 -10.31 -3.20
CA GLU A 56 2.81 -8.87 -3.43
C GLU A 56 3.08 -8.51 -4.91
N ILE A 57 3.80 -9.33 -5.66
CA ILE A 57 4.08 -9.08 -7.09
C ILE A 57 3.21 -9.95 -8.02
N GLY A 58 2.17 -10.62 -7.50
CA GLY A 58 1.27 -11.43 -8.31
C GLY A 58 1.91 -12.70 -8.90
N ALA A 59 3.06 -13.13 -8.38
CA ALA A 59 3.74 -14.35 -8.83
C ALA A 59 3.05 -15.64 -8.34
N ILE A 60 2.20 -15.54 -7.31
CA ILE A 60 1.32 -16.62 -6.83
C ILE A 60 -0.10 -16.09 -6.65
N ASP A 61 -1.09 -16.96 -6.79
CA ASP A 61 -2.51 -16.65 -6.64
C ASP A 61 -3.02 -16.85 -5.20
N ASP A 62 -4.27 -16.44 -4.90
CA ASP A 62 -4.83 -16.60 -3.55
C ASP A 62 -4.80 -18.05 -3.05
N PRO A 63 -5.21 -19.08 -3.84
CA PRO A 63 -5.18 -20.46 -3.37
C PRO A 63 -3.76 -20.90 -2.97
N THR A 64 -2.74 -20.53 -3.75
CA THR A 64 -1.34 -20.85 -3.45
C THR A 64 -0.85 -20.10 -2.21
N PHE A 65 -1.17 -18.81 -2.09
CA PHE A 65 -0.85 -18.02 -0.90
C PHE A 65 -1.46 -18.61 0.37
N ARG A 66 -2.75 -18.96 0.34
CA ARG A 66 -3.45 -19.59 1.47
C ARG A 66 -2.86 -20.96 1.82
N ALA A 67 -2.44 -21.74 0.82
CA ALA A 67 -1.75 -23.02 1.06
C ALA A 67 -0.42 -22.82 1.80
N HIS A 68 0.39 -21.86 1.37
CA HIS A 68 1.64 -21.51 2.08
C HIS A 68 1.39 -20.98 3.49
N LEU A 69 0.34 -20.16 3.70
CA LEU A 69 -0.05 -19.74 5.04
C LEU A 69 -0.40 -20.93 5.94
N ARG A 70 -1.19 -21.89 5.45
CA ARG A 70 -1.54 -23.10 6.22
C ARG A 70 -0.32 -23.90 6.61
N GLU A 71 0.61 -24.09 5.68
CA GLU A 71 1.86 -24.80 5.92
C GLU A 71 2.71 -24.07 6.97
N ALA A 72 2.98 -22.78 6.76
CA ALA A 72 3.81 -21.98 7.64
C ALA A 72 3.23 -21.86 9.07
N LEU A 73 1.91 -21.70 9.17
CA LEU A 73 1.21 -21.60 10.45
C LEU A 73 0.87 -22.96 11.06
N ASN A 74 1.06 -24.07 10.33
CA ASN A 74 0.62 -25.41 10.71
C ASN A 74 -0.86 -25.44 11.16
N THR A 75 -1.75 -24.93 10.31
CA THR A 75 -3.18 -24.79 10.61
C THR A 75 -4.07 -25.35 9.50
N PHE A 76 -5.28 -25.77 9.86
CA PHE A 76 -6.33 -26.21 8.95
C PHE A 76 -7.43 -25.15 8.76
N ALA A 77 -7.14 -23.89 9.09
CA ALA A 77 -8.10 -22.80 8.99
C ALA A 77 -8.70 -22.67 7.57
N GLU A 78 -9.99 -22.36 7.53
CA GLU A 78 -10.72 -22.08 6.29
C GLU A 78 -10.22 -20.78 5.64
N ASP A 79 -10.43 -20.63 4.33
CA ASP A 79 -9.95 -19.49 3.52
C ASP A 79 -10.39 -18.14 4.11
N ASN A 80 -11.65 -18.00 4.50
CA ASN A 80 -12.20 -16.77 5.09
C ASN A 80 -11.54 -16.40 6.43
N ILE A 81 -11.14 -17.39 7.22
CA ILE A 81 -10.44 -17.19 8.50
C ILE A 81 -9.01 -16.71 8.26
N LEU A 82 -8.32 -17.30 7.28
CA LEU A 82 -6.99 -16.85 6.86
C LEU A 82 -7.03 -15.42 6.30
N ASP A 83 -7.98 -15.14 5.39
CA ASP A 83 -8.16 -13.82 4.81
C ASP A 83 -8.51 -12.77 5.88
N GLY A 84 -9.32 -13.15 6.88
CA GLY A 84 -9.65 -12.30 8.02
C GLY A 84 -8.43 -11.98 8.89
N ALA A 85 -7.61 -12.98 9.20
CA ALA A 85 -6.37 -12.78 9.96
C ALA A 85 -5.34 -11.97 9.16
N TRP A 86 -5.24 -12.19 7.86
CA TRP A 86 -4.35 -11.44 6.98
C TRP A 86 -4.77 -9.97 6.91
N ASN A 87 -6.05 -9.69 6.65
CA ASN A 87 -6.59 -8.34 6.59
C ASN A 87 -6.67 -7.61 7.95
N ALA A 88 -6.36 -8.26 9.07
CA ALA A 88 -6.44 -7.66 10.40
C ALA A 88 -5.55 -6.41 10.54
N MET A 89 -4.47 -6.30 9.75
CA MET A 89 -3.63 -5.10 9.70
C MET A 89 -4.29 -3.88 9.03
N LEU A 90 -5.33 -4.06 8.23
CA LEU A 90 -5.97 -2.94 7.52
C LEU A 90 -6.87 -2.17 8.49
N GLY A 91 -6.40 -1.00 8.90
CA GLY A 91 -7.07 -0.13 9.86
C GLY A 91 -8.08 0.82 9.22
N GLN A 92 -8.29 1.96 9.87
CA GLN A 92 -9.24 2.97 9.41
C GLN A 92 -8.67 3.79 8.25
N ILE A 93 -9.57 4.29 7.41
CA ILE A 93 -9.29 5.31 6.38
C ILE A 93 -9.85 6.64 6.88
N PRO A 94 -9.03 7.55 7.41
CA PRO A 94 -9.51 8.84 7.89
C PRO A 94 -10.17 9.66 6.78
N MET A 95 -11.43 10.09 6.97
CA MET A 95 -12.17 10.88 5.98
C MET A 95 -11.48 12.18 5.55
N GLN A 96 -10.64 12.75 6.42
CA GLN A 96 -9.86 13.94 6.08
C GLN A 96 -8.88 13.70 4.93
N ARG A 97 -8.33 12.48 4.81
CA ARG A 97 -7.42 12.09 3.73
C ARG A 97 -8.16 12.03 2.40
N LEU A 98 -9.33 11.40 2.37
CA LEU A 98 -10.18 11.38 1.17
C LEU A 98 -10.56 12.79 0.72
N ARG A 99 -11.01 13.65 1.66
CA ARG A 99 -11.31 15.06 1.36
C ARG A 99 -10.09 15.83 0.88
N LYS A 100 -8.89 15.47 1.35
CA LYS A 100 -7.64 16.09 0.90
C LYS A 100 -7.31 15.68 -0.53
N LEU A 101 -7.44 14.39 -0.87
CA LEU A 101 -7.28 13.89 -2.23
C LEU A 101 -8.20 14.63 -3.20
N GLU A 102 -9.46 14.88 -2.85
CA GLU A 102 -10.38 15.66 -3.70
C GLU A 102 -9.93 17.10 -3.96
N LYS A 103 -9.24 17.72 -3.00
CA LYS A 103 -8.69 19.06 -3.17
C LYS A 103 -7.45 19.01 -4.06
N LEU A 104 -6.57 18.04 -3.84
CA LEU A 104 -5.34 17.89 -4.60
C LEU A 104 -5.61 17.53 -6.06
N ALA A 105 -6.63 16.70 -6.34
CA ALA A 105 -7.03 16.30 -7.69
C ALA A 105 -7.49 17.47 -8.58
N LYS A 106 -7.79 18.64 -8.00
CA LYS A 106 -8.10 19.86 -8.76
C LYS A 106 -6.86 20.54 -9.35
N LYS A 107 -5.67 20.17 -8.88
CA LYS A 107 -4.41 20.84 -9.22
C LYS A 107 -3.36 19.86 -9.76
N TYR A 108 -3.33 18.64 -9.24
CA TYR A 108 -2.32 17.64 -9.60
C TYR A 108 -2.98 16.39 -10.16
N GLN A 109 -2.28 15.70 -11.05
CA GLN A 109 -2.59 14.31 -11.37
C GLN A 109 -2.23 13.45 -10.16
N LEU A 110 -3.17 12.63 -9.68
CA LEU A 110 -2.93 11.80 -8.51
C LEU A 110 -2.80 10.34 -8.92
N PHE A 111 -1.82 9.65 -8.35
CA PHE A 111 -1.61 8.24 -8.58
C PHE A 111 -1.44 7.51 -7.26
N VAL A 112 -1.64 6.20 -7.27
CA VAL A 112 -1.22 5.31 -6.19
C VAL A 112 -0.14 4.39 -6.72
N MET A 113 0.90 4.15 -5.92
CA MET A 113 1.80 3.00 -6.07
C MET A 113 1.91 2.28 -4.73
N SER A 114 1.25 1.14 -4.61
CA SER A 114 1.20 0.38 -3.37
C SER A 114 1.78 -1.02 -3.53
N ASN A 115 2.66 -1.39 -2.60
CA ASN A 115 2.95 -2.81 -2.38
C ASN A 115 1.74 -3.41 -1.66
N THR A 116 0.95 -4.20 -2.37
CA THR A 116 -0.24 -4.86 -1.84
C THR A 116 -0.42 -6.20 -2.52
N ASN A 117 -1.51 -6.88 -2.20
CA ASN A 117 -1.90 -8.14 -2.80
C ASN A 117 -3.42 -8.19 -2.95
N ASP A 118 -3.88 -9.18 -3.71
CA ASP A 118 -5.27 -9.35 -4.11
C ASP A 118 -6.27 -9.38 -2.93
N ILE A 119 -5.94 -10.09 -1.86
CA ILE A 119 -6.78 -10.18 -0.66
C ILE A 119 -6.91 -8.80 0.02
N HIS A 120 -5.79 -8.09 0.20
CA HIS A 120 -5.80 -6.74 0.77
C HIS A 120 -6.51 -5.74 -0.13
N ALA A 121 -6.21 -5.72 -1.42
CA ALA A 121 -6.79 -4.80 -2.40
C ALA A 121 -8.33 -4.93 -2.41
N ARG A 122 -8.86 -6.16 -2.50
CA ARG A 122 -10.31 -6.37 -2.46
C ARG A 122 -10.94 -5.97 -1.13
N PHE A 123 -10.27 -6.21 -0.01
CA PHE A 123 -10.80 -5.78 1.30
C PHE A 123 -10.80 -4.27 1.44
N PHE A 124 -9.69 -3.61 1.08
CA PHE A 124 -9.53 -2.17 1.09
C PHE A 124 -10.58 -1.46 0.22
N LEU A 125 -10.79 -1.91 -1.02
CA LEU A 125 -11.79 -1.30 -1.91
C LEU A 125 -13.20 -1.40 -1.33
N ARG A 126 -13.57 -2.54 -0.74
CA ARG A 126 -14.86 -2.67 -0.01
C ARG A 126 -14.96 -1.71 1.17
N LEU A 127 -13.87 -1.49 1.93
CA LEU A 127 -13.88 -0.50 3.01
C LEU A 127 -14.15 0.91 2.48
N VAL A 128 -13.55 1.28 1.35
CA VAL A 128 -13.78 2.59 0.71
C VAL A 128 -15.24 2.73 0.28
N ASP A 129 -15.82 1.71 -0.36
CA ASP A 129 -17.23 1.73 -0.80
C ASP A 129 -18.19 1.91 0.39
N LEU A 130 -17.86 1.36 1.56
CA LEU A 130 -18.67 1.52 2.77
C LEU A 130 -18.62 2.93 3.35
N ILE A 131 -17.45 3.58 3.34
CA ILE A 131 -17.26 4.92 3.93
C ILE A 131 -17.54 6.07 2.94
N SER A 132 -17.46 5.79 1.64
CA SER A 132 -17.65 6.73 0.53
C SER A 132 -18.53 6.12 -0.57
N PRO A 133 -19.80 5.81 -0.29
CA PRO A 133 -20.67 5.01 -1.18
C PRO A 133 -20.98 5.66 -2.53
N ASN A 134 -20.72 6.96 -2.68
CA ASN A 134 -21.00 7.71 -3.91
C ASN A 134 -19.75 7.98 -4.75
N LYS A 135 -18.58 7.47 -4.33
CA LYS A 135 -17.32 7.72 -5.02
C LYS A 135 -16.35 6.58 -4.74
N ALA A 136 -16.07 5.78 -5.78
CA ALA A 136 -15.16 4.65 -5.67
C ALA A 136 -13.73 5.14 -5.41
N PHE A 137 -12.87 4.29 -4.87
CA PHE A 137 -11.48 4.65 -4.58
C PHE A 137 -10.73 5.16 -5.83
N HIS A 138 -10.92 4.49 -6.97
CA HIS A 138 -10.28 4.85 -8.23
C HIS A 138 -10.67 6.26 -8.71
N ASP A 139 -11.87 6.75 -8.36
CA ASP A 139 -12.35 8.09 -8.76
C ASP A 139 -11.61 9.25 -8.05
N TYR A 140 -10.74 8.96 -7.09
CA TYR A 140 -9.86 9.96 -6.46
C TYR A 140 -8.55 10.16 -7.23
N PHE A 141 -8.21 9.26 -8.15
CA PHE A 141 -6.91 9.21 -8.79
C PHE A 141 -7.06 9.23 -10.32
N THR A 142 -6.01 9.66 -10.99
CA THR A 142 -5.83 9.47 -12.43
C THR A 142 -5.71 7.98 -12.73
N GLU A 143 -4.91 7.26 -11.94
CA GLU A 143 -4.78 5.80 -12.03
C GLU A 143 -4.23 5.22 -10.71
N VAL A 144 -4.57 3.96 -10.41
CA VAL A 144 -4.13 3.24 -9.22
C VAL A 144 -3.27 2.05 -9.63
N TYR A 145 -2.03 2.01 -9.15
CA TYR A 145 -1.10 0.91 -9.42
C TYR A 145 -0.88 0.07 -8.16
N PHE A 146 -1.27 -1.20 -8.24
CA PHE A 146 -1.00 -2.20 -7.22
C PHE A 146 0.11 -3.14 -7.68
N SER A 147 1.05 -3.45 -6.79
CA SER A 147 2.25 -4.24 -7.12
C SER A 147 1.95 -5.60 -7.74
N GLN A 148 0.85 -6.25 -7.35
CA GLN A 148 0.48 -7.56 -7.89
C GLN A 148 -0.04 -7.50 -9.33
N GLU A 149 -0.52 -6.33 -9.75
CA GLU A 149 -0.94 -6.07 -11.13
C GLU A 149 0.25 -5.58 -11.98
N VAL A 150 1.16 -4.83 -11.36
CA VAL A 150 2.39 -4.32 -11.99
C VAL A 150 3.43 -5.43 -12.20
N GLY A 151 3.47 -6.43 -11.32
CA GLY A 151 4.51 -7.47 -11.31
C GLY A 151 5.83 -7.01 -10.70
N GLU A 152 5.85 -5.87 -10.01
CA GLU A 152 7.03 -5.28 -9.38
C GLU A 152 6.65 -4.53 -8.09
N ARG A 153 7.59 -4.40 -7.16
CA ARG A 153 7.34 -3.80 -5.84
C ARG A 153 8.37 -2.74 -5.45
N LYS A 154 7.96 -1.75 -4.69
CA LYS A 154 8.88 -0.83 -4.02
C LYS A 154 9.79 -1.60 -3.04
N PRO A 155 11.05 -1.22 -2.85
CA PRO A 155 11.74 -0.05 -3.42
C PRO A 155 12.39 -0.31 -4.80
N ASN A 156 12.02 -1.37 -5.53
CA ASN A 156 12.62 -1.63 -6.84
C ASN A 156 12.20 -0.54 -7.84
N PRO A 157 13.12 0.02 -8.64
CA PRO A 157 12.82 1.11 -9.56
C PRO A 157 11.68 0.82 -10.54
N GLY A 158 11.52 -0.45 -10.94
CA GLY A 158 10.46 -0.87 -11.86
C GLY A 158 9.05 -0.65 -11.32
N ALA A 159 8.86 -0.44 -10.01
CA ALA A 159 7.58 -0.13 -9.41
C ALA A 159 6.96 1.18 -9.94
N TRP A 160 7.79 2.21 -10.19
CA TRP A 160 7.30 3.51 -10.66
C TRP A 160 7.36 3.67 -12.17
N GLN A 161 8.12 2.81 -12.86
CA GLN A 161 8.38 2.95 -14.29
C GLN A 161 7.10 2.90 -15.16
N PRO A 162 6.11 2.02 -14.89
CA PRO A 162 4.83 2.06 -15.60
C PRO A 162 4.13 3.41 -15.45
N ILE A 163 4.03 3.94 -14.23
CA ILE A 163 3.37 5.22 -13.95
C ILE A 163 4.02 6.36 -14.75
N LEU A 164 5.35 6.43 -14.73
CA LEU A 164 6.10 7.47 -15.45
C LEU A 164 5.92 7.34 -16.97
N ASN A 165 5.91 6.11 -17.49
CA ASN A 165 5.83 5.85 -18.93
C ASN A 165 4.41 6.02 -19.48
N ASP A 166 3.43 5.40 -18.85
CA ASP A 166 2.03 5.37 -19.29
C ASP A 166 1.44 6.78 -19.34
N HIS A 167 1.87 7.63 -18.39
CA HIS A 167 1.40 9.02 -18.26
C HIS A 167 2.41 10.06 -18.75
N GLN A 168 3.54 9.64 -19.33
CA GLN A 168 4.59 10.50 -19.88
C GLN A 168 5.05 11.59 -18.89
N LEU A 169 5.21 11.21 -17.62
CA LEU A 169 5.59 12.13 -16.54
C LEU A 169 7.10 12.38 -16.55
N ASP A 170 7.50 13.63 -16.38
CA ASP A 170 8.88 13.97 -16.01
C ASP A 170 9.06 13.67 -14.53
N ALA A 171 9.96 12.75 -14.18
CA ALA A 171 10.23 12.39 -12.79
C ALA A 171 10.49 13.63 -11.91
N SER A 172 11.16 14.66 -12.44
CA SER A 172 11.46 15.88 -11.69
C SER A 172 10.25 16.73 -11.32
N SER A 173 9.09 16.52 -11.96
CA SER A 173 7.79 17.14 -11.62
C SER A 173 6.84 16.21 -10.86
N VAL A 174 7.32 15.04 -10.43
CA VAL A 174 6.57 14.08 -9.60
C VAL A 174 6.99 14.18 -8.15
N LEU A 175 6.01 14.21 -7.24
CA LEU A 175 6.19 14.02 -5.81
C LEU A 175 5.72 12.63 -5.39
N PHE A 176 6.59 11.86 -4.76
CA PHE A 176 6.25 10.57 -4.16
C PHE A 176 6.12 10.68 -2.64
N ILE A 177 5.03 10.16 -2.09
CA ILE A 177 4.69 10.18 -0.67
C ILE A 177 4.57 8.76 -0.15
N ASP A 178 5.37 8.42 0.85
CA ASP A 178 5.47 7.06 1.42
C ASP A 178 5.95 7.17 2.87
N ASP A 179 5.54 6.22 3.71
CA ASP A 179 5.94 6.16 5.12
C ASP A 179 7.28 5.44 5.33
N LYS A 180 7.80 4.74 4.33
CA LYS A 180 9.10 4.05 4.36
C LYS A 180 10.18 4.87 3.67
N LEU A 181 11.22 5.21 4.43
CA LEU A 181 12.36 5.97 3.92
C LEU A 181 13.05 5.28 2.73
N GLU A 182 13.16 3.96 2.75
CA GLU A 182 13.77 3.19 1.65
C GLU A 182 13.05 3.38 0.30
N ASN A 183 11.72 3.51 0.33
CA ASN A 183 10.91 3.76 -0.86
C ASN A 183 11.13 5.19 -1.36
N ILE A 184 11.17 6.16 -0.45
CA ILE A 184 11.45 7.56 -0.75
C ILE A 184 12.83 7.71 -1.41
N GLU A 185 13.87 7.13 -0.82
CA GLU A 185 15.23 7.21 -1.35
C GLU A 185 15.33 6.55 -2.74
N ALA A 186 14.64 5.44 -2.96
CA ALA A 186 14.60 4.78 -4.26
C ALA A 186 13.90 5.64 -5.32
N ALA A 187 12.77 6.26 -4.98
CA ALA A 187 12.09 7.19 -5.87
C ALA A 187 12.95 8.41 -6.22
N MET A 188 13.67 8.97 -5.23
CA MET A 188 14.58 10.10 -5.45
C MET A 188 15.76 9.74 -6.36
N ARG A 189 16.25 8.50 -6.31
CA ARG A 189 17.27 8.01 -7.26
C ARG A 189 16.78 7.97 -8.71
N LEU A 190 15.47 7.93 -8.93
CA LEU A 190 14.85 8.05 -10.28
C LEU A 190 14.61 9.49 -10.71
N GLY A 191 14.99 10.48 -9.89
CA GLY A 191 14.80 11.91 -10.17
C GLY A 191 13.48 12.47 -9.65
N MET A 192 12.68 11.69 -8.92
CA MET A 192 11.47 12.18 -8.27
C MET A 192 11.76 13.02 -7.02
N ASN A 193 10.78 13.83 -6.64
CA ASN A 193 10.74 14.48 -5.34
C ASN A 193 10.17 13.51 -4.31
N GLY A 194 10.69 13.53 -3.08
CA GLY A 194 10.26 12.63 -2.01
C GLY A 194 9.70 13.37 -0.80
N PHE A 195 8.58 12.89 -0.26
CA PHE A 195 8.04 13.30 1.03
C PHE A 195 7.86 12.08 1.93
N HIS A 196 8.73 11.95 2.94
CA HIS A 196 8.62 10.89 3.93
C HIS A 196 7.52 11.21 4.94
N ASN A 197 6.44 10.43 4.91
CA ASN A 197 5.29 10.58 5.79
C ASN A 197 5.57 9.88 7.15
N ILE A 198 6.23 10.59 8.06
CA ILE A 198 6.68 10.04 9.35
C ILE A 198 5.50 9.82 10.30
N SER A 199 4.56 10.76 10.32
CA SER A 199 3.33 10.66 11.10
C SER A 199 2.12 10.50 10.18
N PRO A 200 1.03 9.86 10.65
CA PRO A 200 -0.09 9.44 9.79
C PRO A 200 -0.73 10.55 8.94
N ASP A 201 -0.61 11.82 9.30
CA ASP A 201 -1.27 12.93 8.61
C ASP A 201 -0.30 14.05 8.15
N ASP A 202 1.02 13.81 8.17
CA ASP A 202 2.02 14.82 7.80
C ASP A 202 1.76 15.37 6.39
N TRP A 203 1.45 14.49 5.44
CA TRP A 203 1.15 14.89 4.05
C TRP A 203 -0.14 15.72 3.93
N VAL A 204 -1.13 15.48 4.79
CA VAL A 204 -2.42 16.18 4.78
C VAL A 204 -2.20 17.66 5.13
N GLU A 205 -1.28 17.94 6.04
CA GLU A 205 -0.93 19.29 6.49
C GLU A 205 0.11 19.97 5.58
N ALA A 206 1.05 19.18 5.06
CA ALA A 206 2.21 19.72 4.33
C ALA A 206 1.88 20.16 2.89
N ILE A 207 0.97 19.46 2.22
CA ILE A 207 0.73 19.63 0.77
C ILE A 207 -0.50 20.50 0.54
N SER A 208 -0.46 21.48 -0.36
CA SER A 208 -1.59 22.38 -0.66
C SER A 208 -1.78 22.63 -2.14
#